data_AF-I1MT74-F1
#
_entry.id   AF-I1MT74-F1
#
_cell.length_a   1.000
_cell.length_b   1.000
_cell.length_c   1.000
_cell.angle_alpha   90.00
_cell.angle_beta   90.00
_cell.angle_gamma   90.00
#
_symmetry.space_group_name_H-M   'P 1'
#
loop_
_entity.id
_entity.type
_entity.pdbx_description
1 polymer ?
#
loop_
_entity_poly.entity_id
_entity_poly.type
_entity_poly.pdbx_seq_one_letter_code
_entity_poly.pdbx_strand_id
1 'polypeptide(L)' 'MADSVISIQYLKDFVNSQIYDDEKWAFNAKLLRAAGLFAGSILLMRNYGDLMAI' A
#
# COMPACT_ATOMS: atom_id res chain seq x y z
N MET A 1 13.67 12.36 -21.05
CA MET A 1 13.13 13.31 -20.04
C MET A 1 11.64 13.53 -20.24
N ALA A 2 11.17 13.80 -21.46
CA ALA A 2 9.74 13.93 -21.75
C ALA A 2 8.97 12.64 -21.40
N ASP A 3 9.46 11.47 -21.80
CA ASP A 3 8.80 10.19 -21.50
C ASP A 3 8.69 9.92 -20.01
N SER A 4 9.74 10.24 -19.24
CA SER A 4 9.74 10.12 -17.78
C SER A 4 8.78 11.10 -17.11
N VAL A 5 8.62 12.32 -17.64
CA VAL A 5 7.67 13.29 -17.09
C VAL A 5 6.23 12.83 -17.37
N ILE A 6 5.95 12.35 -18.59
CA ILE A 6 4.65 11.78 -18.96
C ILE A 6 4.33 10.56 -18.10
N SER A 7 5.31 9.67 -17.86
CA SER A 7 5.09 8.47 -17.03
C SER A 7 4.83 8.82 -15.57
N ILE A 8 5.53 9.80 -15.00
CA ILE A 8 5.28 10.28 -13.63
C ILE A 8 3.88 10.91 -13.55
N GLN A 9 3.49 11.71 -14.54
CA GLN A 9 2.15 12.32 -14.58
C GLN A 9 1.05 11.25 -14.64
N TYR A 10 1.21 10.26 -15.52
CA TYR A 10 0.29 9.12 -15.60
C TYR A 10 0.19 8.33 -14.29
N LEU A 11 1.32 8.06 -13.64
CA LEU A 11 1.35 7.39 -12.33
C LEU A 11 0.64 8.22 -11.27
N LYS A 12 0.83 9.54 -11.26
CA LYS A 12 0.16 10.44 -10.33
C LYS A 12 -1.35 10.45 -10.55
N ASP A 13 -1.79 10.51 -11.80
CA ASP A 13 -3.22 10.49 -12.15
C ASP A 13 -3.85 9.15 -11.79
N PHE A 14 -3.13 8.04 -12.02
CA PHE A 14 -3.55 6.71 -11.57
C PHE A 14 -3.69 6.65 -10.05
N VAL A 15 -2.68 7.07 -9.29
CA VAL A 15 -2.73 7.09 -7.82
C VAL A 15 -3.88 7.95 -7.31
N ASN A 16 -4.07 9.15 -7.89
CA ASN A 16 -5.20 10.01 -7.55
C ASN A 16 -6.53 9.31 -7.80
N SER A 17 -6.69 8.62 -8.95
CA SER A 17 -7.92 7.90 -9.26
C SER A 17 -8.21 6.73 -8.31
N GLN A 18 -7.19 6.17 -7.66
CA GLN A 18 -7.35 5.07 -6.71
C GLN A 18 -7.72 5.57 -5.29
N ILE A 19 -7.35 6.81 -4.97
CA ILE A 19 -7.53 7.43 -3.64
C ILE A 19 -8.82 8.27 -3.59
N TYR A 20 -9.13 9.03 -4.65
CA TYR A 20 -10.22 10.01 -4.65
C TYR A 20 -11.52 9.52 -5.31
N ASP A 21 -11.51 8.34 -5.91
CA ASP A 21 -12.72 7.68 -6.41
C ASP A 21 -13.35 6.90 -5.25
N ASP A 22 -14.48 7.39 -4.71
CA ASP A 22 -15.11 6.82 -3.52
C ASP A 22 -15.49 5.34 -3.69
N GLU A 23 -15.92 4.94 -4.89
CA GLU A 23 -16.30 3.54 -5.18
C GLU A 23 -15.08 2.63 -5.11
N LYS A 24 -13.96 3.05 -5.69
CA LYS A 24 -12.70 2.30 -5.62
C LYS A 24 -12.09 2.35 -4.23
N TRP A 25 -12.17 3.50 -3.55
CA TRP A 25 -11.57 3.72 -2.24
C TRP A 25 -12.13 2.76 -1.20
N ALA A 26 -13.44 2.49 -1.21
CA ALA A 26 -14.06 1.54 -0.28
C ALA A 26 -13.44 0.13 -0.34
N PHE A 27 -13.09 -0.33 -1.55
CA PHE A 27 -12.38 -1.60 -1.74
C PHE A 27 -10.88 -1.46 -1.42
N ASN A 28 -10.23 -0.42 -1.96
CA ASN A 28 -8.79 -0.18 -1.79
C ASN A 28 -8.40 0.01 -0.32
N ALA A 29 -9.25 0.65 0.50
CA ALA A 29 -9.03 0.82 1.92
C ALA A 29 -9.04 -0.52 2.67
N LYS A 30 -9.94 -1.45 2.30
CA LYS A 30 -9.96 -2.80 2.87
C LYS A 30 -8.71 -3.57 2.47
N LEU A 31 -8.31 -3.49 1.21
CA LEU A 31 -7.08 -4.11 0.70
C LEU A 31 -5.83 -3.55 1.40
N LEU A 32 -5.74 -2.22 1.52
CA LEU A 32 -4.65 -1.53 2.22
C LEU A 32 -4.58 -1.96 3.68
N ARG A 33 -5.72 -2.05 4.38
CA ARG A 33 -5.78 -2.54 5.75
C ARG A 33 -5.29 -3.98 5.85
N ALA A 34 -5.73 -4.86 4.95
CA ALA A 34 -5.29 -6.25 4.93
C ALA A 34 -3.79 -6.37 4.67
N ALA A 35 -3.27 -5.64 3.68
CA ALA A 35 -1.84 -5.56 3.38
C ALA A 35 -1.03 -5.00 4.55
N GLY A 36 -1.56 -3.98 5.24
CA GLY A 36 -0.95 -3.39 6.43
C GLY A 36 -0.89 -4.37 7.60
N LEU A 37 -1.97 -5.11 7.87
CA LEU A 37 -1.99 -6.16 8.89
C LEU A 37 -1.02 -7.30 8.53
N PHE A 38 -0.98 -7.71 7.26
CA PHE A 38 -0.06 -8.74 6.79
C PHE A 38 1.41 -8.30 6.92
N ALA A 39 1.79 -7.16 6.34
CA ALA A 39 3.14 -6.63 6.43
C ALA A 39 3.54 -6.29 7.87
N GLY A 40 2.61 -5.74 8.65
CA GLY A 40 2.77 -5.50 10.08
C GLY A 40 3.03 -6.79 10.85
N SER A 41 2.33 -7.88 10.56
CA SER A 41 2.57 -9.18 11.18
C SER A 41 3.97 -9.72 10.86
N ILE A 42 4.43 -9.57 9.61
CA ILE A 42 5.79 -9.96 9.20
C ILE A 42 6.83 -9.13 9.94
N LEU A 43 6.65 -7.82 10.03
CA LEU A 43 7.56 -6.94 10.76
C LEU A 43 7.58 -7.26 12.26
N LEU A 44 6.43 -7.54 12.87
CA LEU A 44 6.37 -7.97 14.27
C LEU A 44 7.09 -9.30 14.47
N MET A 45 6.85 -10.30 13.63
CA MET A 45 7.57 -11.59 13.70
C MET A 45 9.08 -11.43 13.48
N ARG A 46 9.49 -10.54 12.58
CA ARG A 46 10.93 -10.31 12.31
C ARG A 46 11.65 -9.67 13.49
N ASN A 47 10.99 -8.77 14.23
CA ASN A 47 11.61 -8.03 15.33
C ASN A 47 11.41 -8.70 16.70
N TYR A 48 10.29 -9.39 16.90
CA TYR A 48 9.87 -9.97 18.19
C TYR A 48 9.61 -11.48 18.12
N GLY A 49 9.77 -12.13 16.97
CA GLY A 49 9.54 -13.57 16.83
C GLY A 49 10.42 -14.40 17.77
N ASP A 50 11.68 -13.99 17.96
CA ASP A 50 12.60 -14.65 18.88
C ASP A 50 12.22 -14.45 20.35
N LEU A 51 11.68 -13.27 20.69
CA LEU A 51 11.14 -12.99 22.03
C LEU A 51 9.86 -13.79 22.33
N MET A 52 9.09 -14.16 21.31
CA MET A 52 7.91 -15.04 21.43
C MET A 52 8.25 -16.53 21.46
N ALA A 53 9.50 -16.91 21.20
CA ALA A 53 9.95 -18.30 21.22
C ALA A 53 10.41 -18.80 22.61
N ILE A 54 10.34 -17.94 23.64
CA ILE A 54 10.60 -18.28 25.06
C ILE A 54 9.28 -18.62 25.75
#